data_AF-A0A976FP41-F1
#
_entry.id   AF-A0A976FP41-F1
#
_cell.length_a   1.000
_cell.length_b   1.000
_cell.length_c   1.000
_cell.angle_alpha   90.00
_cell.angle_beta   90.00
_cell.angle_gamma   90.00
#
_symmetry.space_group_name_H-M   'P 1'
#
loop_
_entity.id
_entity.type
_entity.pdbx_description
1 polymer ?
#
loop_
_entity_poly.entity_id
_entity_poly.type
_entity_poly.pdbx_seq_one_letter_code
_entity_poly.pdbx_strand_id
1 'polypeptide(L)'
;MCPTDRVSTEKVFSKLKQLLIEVAEDVFNCLGDFNSNLSAFDSRHEKLFSGNTSTFYLKSYIQTARDTTLELRNVAHQIAECSQPSQPEIDAACNAMHATVNSLNELARMACQFDKESLNLNGLSVVAGSLEAKASSTIKNDTNTTGKDLTSIRNKRSESEALRASGTVEEVVAMAFGHCFGKFRALQHQVATSEKALSPLFAGRVNELVAESCAP
;
A
#
# COMPACT_ATOMS: atom_id res chain seq x y z
N MET A 1 -8.58 -13.78 35.89
CA MET A 1 -8.66 -14.01 34.43
C MET A 1 -8.81 -15.51 34.19
N CYS A 2 -9.84 -15.96 33.45
CA CYS A 2 -10.07 -17.39 33.23
C CYS A 2 -9.03 -17.97 32.25
N PRO A 3 -8.67 -19.27 32.35
CA PRO A 3 -7.68 -19.89 31.47
C PRO A 3 -8.00 -19.77 29.98
N THR A 4 -9.28 -19.77 29.64
CA THR A 4 -9.80 -19.65 28.27
C THR A 4 -9.55 -18.26 27.67
N ASP A 5 -9.62 -17.19 28.48
CA ASP A 5 -9.38 -15.82 28.03
C ASP A 5 -7.90 -15.60 27.72
N ARG A 6 -7.01 -16.17 28.54
CA ARG A 6 -5.57 -16.06 28.36
C ARG A 6 -5.09 -16.76 27.07
N VAL A 7 -5.62 -17.94 26.76
CA VAL A 7 -5.32 -18.66 25.51
C VAL A 7 -5.84 -17.90 24.28
N SER A 8 -6.95 -17.18 24.41
CA SER A 8 -7.48 -16.31 23.35
C SER A 8 -6.58 -15.09 23.10
N THR A 9 -6.15 -14.43 24.17
CA THR A 9 -5.22 -13.29 24.15
C THR A 9 -3.90 -13.61 23.48
N GLU A 10 -3.25 -14.73 23.85
CA GLU A 10 -1.95 -15.14 23.29
C GLU A 10 -2.04 -15.40 21.78
N LYS A 11 -3.14 -16.02 21.32
CA LYS A 11 -3.39 -16.24 19.89
C LYS A 11 -3.59 -14.93 19.13
N VAL A 12 -4.37 -14.01 19.68
CA VAL A 12 -4.60 -12.69 19.06
C VAL A 12 -3.30 -11.90 18.95
N PHE A 13 -2.49 -11.90 20.00
CA PHE A 13 -1.20 -11.20 20.00
C PHE A 13 -0.18 -11.84 19.06
N SER A 14 -0.10 -13.18 19.02
CA SER A 14 0.78 -13.90 18.09
C SER A 14 0.42 -13.62 16.63
N LYS A 15 -0.89 -13.60 16.31
CA LYS A 15 -1.36 -13.25 14.96
C LYS A 15 -1.04 -11.80 14.59
N LEU A 16 -1.16 -10.87 15.53
CA LEU A 16 -0.80 -9.46 15.32
C LEU A 16 0.68 -9.30 14.97
N LYS A 17 1.59 -9.92 15.73
CA LYS A 17 3.04 -9.90 15.46
C LYS A 17 3.36 -10.34 14.03
N GLN A 18 2.82 -11.49 13.64
CA GLN A 18 3.08 -12.07 12.33
C GLN A 18 2.60 -11.16 11.21
N LEU A 19 1.39 -10.62 11.33
CA LEU A 19 0.82 -9.73 10.30
C LEU A 19 1.54 -8.39 10.22
N LEU A 20 1.99 -7.83 11.34
CA LEU A 20 2.79 -6.60 11.32
C LEU A 20 4.09 -6.78 10.54
N ILE A 21 4.83 -7.87 10.79
CA ILE A 21 6.06 -8.18 10.05
C ILE A 21 5.76 -8.39 8.57
N GLU A 22 4.79 -9.24 8.25
CA GLU A 22 4.44 -9.57 6.86
C GLU A 22 4.13 -8.29 6.05
N VAL A 23 3.23 -7.45 6.58
CA VAL A 23 2.82 -6.23 5.87
C VAL A 23 3.97 -5.23 5.79
N ALA A 24 4.78 -5.07 6.84
CA ALA A 24 5.89 -4.13 6.81
C ALA A 24 6.95 -4.52 5.75
N GLU A 25 7.24 -5.81 5.59
CA GLU A 25 8.12 -6.33 4.54
C GLU A 25 7.51 -6.19 3.15
N ASP A 26 6.24 -6.57 2.96
CA ASP A 26 5.56 -6.46 1.67
C ASP A 26 5.56 -5.02 1.16
N VAL A 27 5.29 -4.07 2.05
CA VAL A 27 5.20 -2.64 1.71
C VAL A 27 6.56 -2.09 1.37
N PHE A 28 7.59 -2.50 2.09
CA PHE A 28 8.98 -2.15 1.77
C PHE A 28 9.36 -2.63 0.38
N ASN A 29 8.98 -3.86 0.02
CA ASN A 29 9.20 -4.43 -1.31
C ASN A 29 8.37 -3.71 -2.40
N CYS A 30 7.08 -3.46 -2.15
CA CYS A 30 6.20 -2.68 -3.04
C CYS A 30 6.78 -1.28 -3.33
N LEU A 31 7.36 -0.59 -2.34
CA LEU A 31 8.04 0.70 -2.52
C LEU A 31 9.33 0.58 -3.35
N GLY A 32 10.02 -0.55 -3.28
CA GLY A 32 11.15 -0.88 -4.15
C GLY A 32 10.71 -1.05 -5.61
N ASP A 33 9.67 -1.84 -5.83
CA ASP A 33 9.10 -2.10 -7.16
C ASP A 33 8.51 -0.83 -7.76
N PHE A 34 7.79 -0.03 -6.96
CA PHE A 34 7.24 1.25 -7.36
C PHE A 34 8.33 2.19 -7.90
N ASN A 35 9.44 2.37 -7.16
CA ASN A 35 10.52 3.24 -7.58
C ASN A 35 11.20 2.76 -8.87
N SER A 36 11.35 1.44 -9.02
CA SER A 36 11.88 0.83 -10.25
C SER A 36 10.94 1.03 -11.44
N ASN A 37 9.63 0.87 -11.22
CA ASN A 37 8.61 1.08 -12.24
C ASN A 37 8.49 2.56 -12.65
N LEU A 38 8.63 3.51 -11.72
CA LEU A 38 8.72 4.94 -12.04
C LEU A 38 9.93 5.26 -12.91
N SER A 39 11.09 4.71 -12.56
CA SER A 39 12.30 4.90 -13.37
C SER A 39 12.11 4.36 -14.79
N ALA A 40 11.49 3.18 -14.92
CA ALA A 40 11.15 2.58 -16.21
C ALA A 40 10.05 3.36 -16.97
N PHE A 41 9.13 4.00 -16.26
CA PHE A 41 8.12 4.90 -16.85
C PHE A 41 8.79 6.15 -17.40
N ASP A 42 9.64 6.80 -16.60
CA ASP A 42 10.36 8.01 -16.99
C ASP A 42 11.22 7.77 -18.24
N SER A 43 11.98 6.67 -18.29
CA SER A 43 12.80 6.33 -19.46
C SER A 43 11.99 6.15 -20.75
N ARG A 44 10.76 5.65 -20.68
CA ARG A 44 9.88 5.50 -21.85
C ARG A 44 9.31 6.82 -22.32
N HIS A 45 9.17 7.77 -21.40
CA HIS A 45 8.56 9.08 -21.64
C HIS A 45 9.59 10.22 -21.57
N GLU A 46 10.89 9.91 -21.72
CA GLU A 46 12.01 10.88 -21.66
C GLU A 46 11.82 12.10 -22.58
N LYS A 47 11.09 11.94 -23.70
CA LYS A 47 10.77 13.04 -24.63
C LYS A 47 9.61 13.94 -24.18
N LEU A 48 8.78 13.47 -23.24
CA LEU A 48 7.61 14.18 -22.71
C LEU A 48 7.94 14.98 -21.45
N PHE A 49 8.99 14.60 -20.72
CA PHE A 49 9.34 15.16 -19.42
C PHE A 49 10.76 15.73 -19.42
N SER A 50 10.96 16.85 -20.12
CA SER A 50 12.23 17.59 -20.20
C SER A 50 12.63 18.19 -18.83
N GLY A 51 13.07 17.36 -17.88
CA GLY A 51 13.58 17.74 -16.57
C GLY A 51 12.63 17.55 -15.38
N ASN A 52 11.33 17.34 -15.62
CA ASN A 52 10.31 17.09 -14.58
C ASN A 52 9.81 15.64 -14.63
N THR A 53 10.69 14.69 -14.31
CA THR A 53 10.34 13.27 -14.32
C THR A 53 9.48 12.90 -13.11
N SER A 54 8.70 11.82 -13.22
CA SER A 54 7.86 11.34 -12.13
C SER A 54 8.70 10.94 -10.91
N THR A 55 9.86 10.32 -11.13
CA THR A 55 10.80 9.95 -10.07
C THR A 55 11.32 11.19 -9.32
N PHE A 56 11.60 12.29 -10.02
CA PHE A 56 12.03 13.53 -9.38
C PHE A 56 10.89 14.18 -8.59
N TYR A 57 9.71 14.28 -9.20
CA TYR A 57 8.52 14.89 -8.59
C TYR A 57 8.08 14.17 -7.32
N LEU A 58 8.11 12.84 -7.32
CA LEU A 58 7.62 12.01 -6.21
C LEU A 58 8.69 11.69 -5.16
N LYS A 59 9.95 12.12 -5.36
CA LYS A 59 11.10 11.69 -4.56
C LYS A 59 10.91 11.86 -3.05
N SER A 60 10.44 13.03 -2.61
CA SER A 60 10.23 13.31 -1.19
C SER A 60 9.13 12.41 -0.59
N TYR A 61 8.02 12.23 -1.31
CA TYR A 61 6.91 11.38 -0.87
C TYR A 61 7.30 9.90 -0.79
N ILE A 62 8.10 9.41 -1.76
CA ILE A 62 8.67 8.06 -1.72
C ILE A 62 9.57 7.90 -0.49
N GLN A 63 10.41 8.90 -0.19
CA GLN A 63 11.28 8.85 0.97
C GLN A 63 10.48 8.82 2.27
N THR A 64 9.48 9.69 2.43
CA THR A 64 8.60 9.68 3.62
C THR A 64 7.86 8.35 3.78
N ALA A 65 7.35 7.77 2.68
CA ALA A 65 6.72 6.44 2.73
C ALA A 65 7.72 5.35 3.13
N ARG A 66 8.97 5.41 2.66
CA ARG A 66 10.03 4.48 3.09
C ARG A 66 10.39 4.64 4.55
N ASP A 67 10.56 5.86 5.03
CA ASP A 67 10.94 6.13 6.42
C ASP A 67 9.87 5.61 7.39
N THR A 68 8.60 5.90 7.13
CA THR A 68 7.48 5.38 7.94
C THR A 68 7.29 3.87 7.81
N THR A 69 7.66 3.26 6.68
CA THR A 69 7.66 1.79 6.53
C THR A 69 8.80 1.16 7.34
N LEU A 70 9.98 1.77 7.37
CA LEU A 70 11.11 1.32 8.19
C LEU A 70 10.78 1.43 9.68
N GLU A 71 10.11 2.50 10.10
CA GLU A 71 9.59 2.63 11.46
C GLU A 71 8.60 1.50 11.80
N LEU A 72 7.64 1.21 10.92
CA LEU A 72 6.71 0.10 11.09
C LEU A 72 7.44 -1.26 11.20
N ARG A 73 8.46 -1.51 10.36
CA ARG A 73 9.30 -2.72 10.46
C ARG A 73 9.99 -2.82 11.82
N ASN A 74 10.59 -1.73 12.28
CA ASN A 74 11.27 -1.69 13.57
C ASN A 74 10.31 -2.01 14.72
N VAL A 75 9.14 -1.37 14.74
CA VAL A 75 8.09 -1.63 15.76
C VAL A 75 7.56 -3.07 15.66
N ALA A 76 7.37 -3.59 14.44
CA ALA A 76 6.94 -4.97 14.23
C ALA A 76 7.94 -5.98 14.81
N HIS A 77 9.25 -5.75 14.61
CA HIS A 77 10.30 -6.57 15.19
C HIS A 77 10.36 -6.44 16.72
N GLN A 78 10.25 -5.23 17.27
CA GLN A 78 10.20 -5.03 18.72
C GLN A 78 9.04 -5.80 19.36
N ILE A 79 7.83 -5.66 18.81
CA ILE A 79 6.64 -6.40 19.29
C ILE A 79 6.81 -7.91 19.15
N ALA A 80 7.50 -8.39 18.11
CA ALA A 80 7.75 -9.80 17.92
C ALA A 80 8.60 -10.40 19.06
N GLU A 81 9.53 -9.62 19.62
CA GLU A 81 10.36 -10.00 20.77
C GLU A 81 9.61 -10.00 22.11
N CYS A 82 8.50 -9.26 22.22
CA CYS A 82 7.74 -9.13 23.47
C CYS A 82 7.05 -10.44 23.88
N SER A 83 7.34 -10.97 25.07
CA SER A 83 6.73 -12.24 25.51
C SER A 83 5.24 -12.13 25.84
N GLN A 84 4.74 -10.93 26.12
CA GLN A 84 3.35 -10.65 26.45
C GLN A 84 2.90 -9.34 25.79
N PRO A 85 1.59 -9.18 25.52
CA PRO A 85 1.06 -7.92 25.01
C PRO A 85 1.24 -6.81 26.05
N SER A 86 1.77 -5.67 25.63
CA SER A 86 1.76 -4.44 26.41
C SER A 86 1.06 -3.31 25.65
N GLN A 87 0.36 -2.45 26.39
CA GLN A 87 -0.34 -1.30 25.83
C GLN A 87 0.58 -0.35 25.04
N PRO A 88 1.74 0.11 25.57
CA PRO A 88 2.58 1.06 24.84
C PRO A 88 3.11 0.50 23.51
N GLU A 89 3.40 -0.80 23.46
CA GLU A 89 3.85 -1.46 22.23
C GLU A 89 2.72 -1.58 21.20
N ILE A 90 1.51 -1.91 21.64
CA ILE A 90 0.33 -1.95 20.75
C ILE A 90 0.04 -0.55 20.20
N ASP A 91 0.07 0.48 21.05
CA ASP A 91 -0.12 1.87 20.65
C ASP A 91 0.96 2.32 19.66
N ALA A 92 2.22 1.94 19.88
CA ALA A 92 3.31 2.21 18.95
C ALA A 92 3.07 1.55 17.59
N ALA A 93 2.63 0.29 17.53
CA ALA A 93 2.29 -0.37 16.28
C ALA A 93 1.11 0.29 15.56
N CYS A 94 0.07 0.67 16.29
CA CYS A 94 -1.08 1.41 15.74
C CYS A 94 -0.62 2.72 15.10
N ASN A 95 0.19 3.49 15.82
CA ASN A 95 0.68 4.79 15.36
C ASN A 95 1.59 4.65 14.14
N ALA A 96 2.55 3.72 14.16
CA ALA A 96 3.44 3.46 13.04
C ALA A 96 2.64 3.02 11.80
N MET A 97 1.67 2.11 11.96
CA MET A 97 0.81 1.66 10.85
C MET A 97 0.00 2.83 10.26
N HIS A 98 -0.60 3.68 11.09
CA HIS A 98 -1.34 4.85 10.62
C HIS A 98 -0.43 5.84 9.87
N ALA A 99 0.78 6.08 10.38
CA ALA A 99 1.76 6.93 9.72
C ALA A 99 2.17 6.38 8.34
N THR A 100 2.39 5.06 8.23
CA THR A 100 2.71 4.41 6.95
C THR A 100 1.56 4.52 5.95
N VAL A 101 0.32 4.23 6.37
CA VAL A 101 -0.86 4.30 5.50
C VAL A 101 -1.10 5.73 5.01
N ASN A 102 -0.98 6.72 5.89
CA ASN A 102 -1.13 8.12 5.52
C ASN A 102 -0.06 8.54 4.49
N SER A 103 1.18 8.12 4.70
CA SER A 103 2.29 8.42 3.77
C SER A 103 2.09 7.79 2.40
N LEU A 104 1.58 6.55 2.34
CA LEU A 104 1.28 5.86 1.08
C LEU A 104 0.08 6.49 0.35
N ASN A 105 -0.95 6.92 1.09
CA ASN A 105 -2.09 7.63 0.51
C ASN A 105 -1.67 8.99 -0.06
N GLU A 106 -0.81 9.72 0.64
CA GLU A 106 -0.25 10.98 0.14
C GLU A 106 0.62 10.76 -1.10
N LEU A 107 1.47 9.72 -1.12
CA LEU A 107 2.23 9.34 -2.30
C LEU A 107 1.31 9.05 -3.51
N ALA A 108 0.24 8.27 -3.30
CA ALA A 108 -0.73 7.96 -4.35
C ALA A 108 -1.47 9.23 -4.83
N ARG A 109 -1.85 10.11 -3.91
CA ARG A 109 -2.50 11.39 -4.23
C ARG A 109 -1.59 12.27 -5.10
N MET A 110 -0.30 12.33 -4.79
CA MET A 110 0.66 13.15 -5.52
C MET A 110 1.05 12.55 -6.87
N ALA A 111 1.03 11.22 -7.01
CA ALA A 111 1.16 10.57 -8.31
C ALA A 111 0.01 10.96 -9.26
N CYS A 112 -1.24 10.93 -8.77
CA CYS A 112 -2.39 11.39 -9.55
C CYS A 112 -2.28 12.90 -9.90
N GLN A 113 -1.73 13.71 -8.99
CA GLN A 113 -1.47 15.13 -9.26
C GLN A 113 -0.43 15.33 -10.36
N PHE A 114 0.65 14.54 -10.35
CA PHE A 114 1.66 14.55 -11.41
C PHE A 114 1.05 14.27 -12.78
N ASP A 115 0.17 13.26 -12.90
CA ASP A 115 -0.48 12.95 -14.17
C ASP A 115 -1.33 14.12 -14.67
N LYS A 116 -2.08 14.79 -13.79
CA LYS A 116 -2.87 15.97 -14.16
C LYS A 116 -1.99 17.12 -14.65
N GLU A 117 -0.91 17.43 -13.94
CA GLU A 117 0.01 18.50 -14.29
C GLU A 117 0.76 18.19 -15.60
N SER A 118 1.14 16.93 -15.78
CA SER A 118 1.81 16.41 -16.98
C SER A 118 0.92 16.46 -18.23
N LEU A 119 -0.36 16.11 -18.09
CA LEU A 119 -1.34 16.22 -19.19
C LEU A 119 -1.63 17.68 -19.55
N ASN A 120 -1.70 18.57 -18.55
CA ASN A 120 -1.93 20.01 -18.75
C ASN A 120 -0.74 20.70 -19.43
N LEU A 121 0.51 20.32 -19.11
CA LEU A 121 1.73 20.87 -19.72
C LEU A 121 1.87 20.49 -21.20
N ASN A 122 1.34 19.33 -21.61
CA ASN A 122 1.42 18.85 -22.99
C ASN A 122 0.28 19.35 -23.90
N GLY A 123 -0.59 20.26 -23.43
CA GLY A 123 -1.71 20.80 -24.20
C GLY A 123 -2.82 19.79 -24.50
N LEU A 124 -2.69 18.55 -24.04
CA LEU A 124 -3.71 17.52 -24.03
C LEU A 124 -4.60 17.75 -22.80
N SER A 125 -5.39 18.82 -22.83
CA SER A 125 -6.55 18.96 -21.96
C SER A 125 -7.56 17.88 -22.36
N VAL A 126 -7.36 16.66 -21.87
CA VAL A 126 -8.42 15.66 -21.85
C VAL A 126 -9.41 16.16 -20.82
N VAL A 127 -10.43 16.85 -21.30
CA VAL A 127 -11.66 17.12 -20.57
C VAL A 127 -12.14 15.78 -20.03
N ALA A 128 -11.92 15.56 -18.75
CA ALA A 128 -12.59 14.53 -17.98
C ALA A 128 -14.07 14.95 -17.89
N GLY A 129 -14.84 14.61 -18.91
CA GLY A 129 -16.22 15.06 -19.05
C GLY A 129 -16.98 14.27 -20.09
N SER A 130 -17.69 13.25 -19.60
CA SER A 130 -18.83 12.57 -20.21
C SER A 130 -18.57 11.48 -21.26
N LEU A 131 -18.87 10.26 -20.80
CA LEU A 131 -19.57 9.20 -21.53
C LEU A 131 -20.46 9.77 -22.66
N GLU A 132 -20.24 9.33 -23.91
CA GLU A 132 -21.31 8.92 -24.83
C GLU A 132 -20.73 8.25 -26.07
N ALA A 133 -21.36 7.13 -26.44
CA ALA A 133 -21.02 6.32 -27.58
C ALA A 133 -21.17 7.11 -28.89
N LYS A 134 -20.10 7.20 -29.69
CA LYS A 134 -20.24 7.12 -31.14
C LYS A 134 -18.93 6.73 -31.80
N ALA A 135 -18.97 5.55 -32.43
CA ALA A 135 -18.00 5.13 -33.41
C ALA A 135 -17.83 6.22 -34.48
N SER A 136 -16.57 6.61 -34.73
CA SER A 136 -16.08 6.87 -36.09
C SER A 136 -14.56 7.02 -36.04
N SER A 137 -13.85 5.90 -36.09
CA SER A 137 -12.50 5.90 -36.63
C SER A 137 -12.61 6.15 -38.13
N THR A 138 -12.00 7.22 -38.62
CA THR A 138 -11.67 7.34 -40.04
C THR A 138 -10.22 7.78 -40.13
N ILE A 139 -9.34 6.78 -40.03
CA ILE A 139 -8.10 6.80 -40.80
C ILE A 139 -8.08 5.46 -41.53
N LYS A 140 -8.44 5.53 -42.82
CA LYS A 140 -8.30 4.43 -43.77
C LYS A 140 -6.82 4.27 -44.08
N ASN A 141 -6.32 3.04 -44.04
CA ASN A 141 -5.32 2.53 -44.98
C ASN A 141 -5.52 1.01 -45.09
N ASP A 142 -6.04 0.60 -46.25
CA ASP A 142 -6.18 -0.78 -46.70
C ASP A 142 -4.79 -1.45 -46.78
N THR A 143 -4.63 -2.73 -46.44
CA THR A 143 -4.69 -3.81 -47.44
C THR A 143 -4.75 -5.21 -46.79
N ASN A 144 -5.88 -5.88 -47.03
CA ASN A 144 -6.07 -7.27 -47.47
C ASN A 144 -5.54 -8.51 -46.69
N THR A 145 -6.52 -9.22 -46.09
CA THR A 145 -6.90 -10.65 -46.29
C THR A 145 -5.99 -11.72 -45.65
N THR A 146 -6.41 -12.63 -44.77
CA THR A 146 -7.52 -13.61 -44.90
C THR A 146 -7.78 -14.26 -43.53
N GLY A 147 -9.04 -14.54 -43.19
CA GLY A 147 -9.41 -15.14 -41.90
C GLY A 147 -9.07 -16.63 -41.75
N LYS A 148 -8.85 -17.04 -40.49
CA LYS A 148 -9.27 -18.35 -40.00
C LYS A 148 -9.46 -18.31 -38.49
N ASP A 149 -10.62 -18.81 -38.10
CA ASP A 149 -11.17 -18.94 -36.77
C ASP A 149 -10.46 -20.04 -35.95
N LEU A 150 -10.71 -20.00 -34.64
CA LEU A 150 -10.63 -21.06 -33.62
C LEU A 150 -9.29 -21.31 -32.89
N THR A 151 -9.44 -21.17 -31.56
CA THR A 151 -8.96 -22.02 -30.46
C THR A 151 -7.67 -21.67 -29.71
N SER A 152 -7.89 -21.27 -28.45
CA SER A 152 -7.21 -21.74 -27.24
C SER A 152 -5.68 -21.86 -27.29
N ILE A 153 -4.99 -20.81 -26.88
CA ILE A 153 -3.68 -20.96 -26.24
C ILE A 153 -3.66 -20.12 -24.96
N ARG A 154 -3.97 -20.82 -23.86
CA ARG A 154 -3.64 -20.42 -22.49
C ARG A 154 -2.12 -20.44 -22.36
N ASN A 155 -1.47 -19.32 -22.62
CA ASN A 155 -0.05 -19.15 -22.31
C ASN A 155 0.12 -18.21 -21.12
N LYS A 156 0.92 -18.71 -20.17
CA LYS A 156 1.38 -18.06 -18.95
C LYS A 156 1.82 -16.62 -19.28
N ARG A 157 1.02 -15.64 -18.86
CA ARG A 157 1.43 -14.24 -18.91
C ARG A 157 2.43 -14.00 -17.79
N SER A 158 3.69 -14.01 -18.20
CA SER A 158 4.79 -13.38 -17.51
C SER A 158 4.39 -11.94 -17.17
N GLU A 159 4.56 -11.61 -15.90
CA GLU A 159 4.44 -10.32 -15.21
C GLU A 159 5.09 -9.13 -15.96
N SER A 160 5.92 -9.42 -16.98
CA SER A 160 6.59 -8.48 -17.87
C SER A 160 5.66 -7.77 -18.88
N GLU A 161 4.51 -8.35 -19.24
CA GLU A 161 3.63 -7.79 -20.28
C GLU A 161 2.62 -6.76 -19.72
N ALA A 162 2.30 -6.83 -18.42
CA ALA A 162 1.44 -5.85 -17.74
C ALA A 162 2.11 -4.46 -17.64
N LEU A 163 3.44 -4.44 -17.51
CA LEU A 163 4.24 -3.21 -17.50
C LEU A 163 4.34 -2.53 -18.86
N ARG A 164 3.83 -3.14 -19.94
CA ARG A 164 3.96 -2.62 -21.31
C ARG A 164 2.87 -1.60 -21.68
N ALA A 165 1.88 -1.37 -20.81
CA ALA A 165 0.68 -0.59 -21.12
C ALA A 165 0.31 0.53 -20.13
N SER A 166 1.10 0.80 -19.08
CA SER A 166 0.77 1.93 -18.18
C SER A 166 1.07 3.26 -18.85
N GLY A 167 0.02 3.97 -19.22
CA GLY A 167 0.05 5.30 -19.82
C GLY A 167 0.13 6.42 -18.77
N THR A 168 0.00 6.11 -17.48
CA THR A 168 0.00 7.10 -16.38
C THR A 168 0.80 6.62 -15.17
N VAL A 169 1.23 7.56 -14.32
CA VAL A 169 1.89 7.26 -13.05
C VAL A 169 0.92 6.67 -12.02
N GLU A 170 -0.35 7.06 -12.08
CA GLU A 170 -1.45 6.47 -11.29
C GLU A 170 -1.60 4.96 -11.55
N GLU A 171 -1.48 4.52 -12.80
CA GLU A 171 -1.47 3.08 -13.12
C GLU A 171 -0.23 2.37 -12.54
N VAL A 172 0.93 3.04 -12.51
CA VAL A 172 2.14 2.52 -11.86
C VAL A 172 1.93 2.36 -10.35
N VAL A 173 1.27 3.33 -9.70
CA VAL A 173 0.85 3.25 -8.29
C VAL A 173 -0.11 2.09 -8.09
N ALA A 174 -1.14 1.96 -8.93
CA ALA A 174 -2.15 0.91 -8.81
C ALA A 174 -1.55 -0.50 -8.94
N MET A 175 -0.60 -0.68 -9.86
CA MET A 175 0.13 -1.95 -10.02
C MET A 175 1.02 -2.25 -8.80
N ALA A 176 1.79 -1.27 -8.33
CA ALA A 176 2.75 -1.48 -7.24
C ALA A 176 2.06 -1.66 -5.88
N PHE A 177 0.99 -0.90 -5.61
CA PHE A 177 0.38 -0.87 -4.29
C PHE A 177 -0.99 -1.55 -4.21
N GLY A 178 -1.60 -1.98 -5.31
CA GLY A 178 -2.94 -2.60 -5.28
C GLY A 178 -3.02 -3.79 -4.32
N HIS A 179 -2.02 -4.66 -4.35
CA HIS A 179 -1.91 -5.79 -3.41
C HIS A 179 -1.55 -5.34 -1.99
N CYS A 180 -0.59 -4.43 -1.86
CA CYS A 180 -0.13 -3.89 -0.58
C CYS A 180 -1.25 -3.16 0.20
N PHE A 181 -2.11 -2.39 -0.48
CA PHE A 181 -3.27 -1.73 0.13
C PHE A 181 -4.31 -2.75 0.63
N GLY A 182 -4.52 -3.87 -0.07
CA GLY A 182 -5.39 -4.94 0.39
C GLY A 182 -4.90 -5.53 1.73
N LYS A 183 -3.59 -5.81 1.81
CA LYS A 183 -2.95 -6.30 3.04
C LYS A 183 -3.00 -5.29 4.18
N PHE A 184 -2.81 -4.00 3.91
CA PHE A 184 -2.96 -2.94 4.92
C PHE A 184 -4.35 -2.88 5.53
N ARG A 185 -5.41 -2.98 4.72
CA ARG A 185 -6.79 -2.98 5.25
C ARG A 185 -7.03 -4.18 6.17
N ALA A 186 -6.49 -5.34 5.81
CA ALA A 186 -6.56 -6.53 6.65
C ALA A 186 -5.79 -6.33 7.97
N LEU A 187 -4.59 -5.72 7.93
CA LEU A 187 -3.82 -5.38 9.12
C LEU A 187 -4.54 -4.37 10.00
N GLN A 188 -5.09 -3.28 9.44
CA GLN A 188 -5.87 -2.29 10.19
C GLN A 188 -7.03 -2.94 10.95
N HIS A 189 -7.79 -3.81 10.28
CA HIS A 189 -8.86 -4.55 10.92
C HIS A 189 -8.33 -5.46 12.05
N GLN A 190 -7.20 -6.14 11.84
CA GLN A 190 -6.60 -7.02 12.84
C GLN A 190 -6.04 -6.23 14.03
N VAL A 191 -5.43 -5.07 13.82
CA VAL A 191 -4.95 -4.17 14.86
C VAL A 191 -6.12 -3.71 15.72
N ALA A 192 -7.20 -3.18 15.11
CA ALA A 192 -8.39 -2.76 15.83
C ALA A 192 -9.05 -3.92 16.60
N THR A 193 -9.07 -5.12 16.01
CA THR A 193 -9.59 -6.33 16.69
C THR A 193 -8.71 -6.69 17.90
N SER A 194 -7.39 -6.61 17.74
CA SER A 194 -6.43 -6.91 18.80
C SER A 194 -6.52 -5.88 19.92
N GLU A 195 -6.59 -4.59 19.60
CA GLU A 195 -6.76 -3.51 20.56
C GLU A 195 -8.02 -3.70 21.40
N LYS A 196 -9.16 -4.01 20.74
CA LYS A 196 -10.42 -4.28 21.44
C LYS A 196 -10.35 -5.54 22.33
N ALA A 197 -9.70 -6.59 21.85
CA ALA A 197 -9.56 -7.84 22.61
C ALA A 197 -8.60 -7.72 23.80
N LEU A 198 -7.60 -6.83 23.68
CA LEU A 198 -6.56 -6.63 24.69
C LEU A 198 -6.89 -5.48 25.66
N SER A 199 -7.82 -4.59 25.31
CA SER A 199 -8.28 -3.49 26.18
C SER A 199 -8.62 -3.93 27.62
N PRO A 200 -9.35 -5.05 27.86
CA PRO A 200 -9.67 -5.49 29.23
C PRO A 200 -8.44 -5.91 30.06
N LEU A 201 -7.37 -6.38 29.42
CA LEU A 201 -6.12 -6.75 30.11
C LEU A 201 -5.42 -5.54 30.71
N PHE A 202 -5.55 -4.38 30.09
CA PHE A 202 -4.91 -3.15 30.54
C PHE A 202 -5.79 -2.37 31.52
N ALA A 203 -7.12 -2.42 31.35
CA ALA A 203 -8.07 -1.81 32.29
C ALA A 203 -8.04 -2.45 33.69
N GLY A 204 -7.74 -3.76 33.79
CA GLY A 204 -7.67 -4.48 35.07
C GLY A 204 -6.44 -4.15 35.92
N ARG A 205 -5.26 -3.96 35.31
CA ARG A 205 -4.00 -3.71 36.06
C ARG A 205 -3.96 -2.36 36.76
N VAL A 206 -4.66 -1.36 36.24
CA VAL A 206 -4.74 -0.03 36.88
C VAL A 206 -5.51 -0.10 38.20
N ASN A 207 -6.51 -0.99 38.30
CA ASN A 207 -7.29 -1.15 39.53
C ASN A 207 -6.59 -2.02 40.59
N GLU A 208 -5.73 -2.96 40.18
CA GLU A 208 -4.98 -3.83 41.10
C GLU A 208 -3.82 -3.08 41.79
N LEU A 209 -3.11 -2.20 41.06
CA LEU A 209 -2.09 -1.31 41.62
C LEU A 209 -2.65 -0.25 42.59
N VAL A 210 -3.92 0.14 42.43
CA VAL A 210 -4.59 1.07 43.37
C VAL A 210 -5.04 0.34 44.64
N ALA A 211 -5.43 -0.93 44.55
CA ALA A 211 -5.85 -1.74 45.70
C ALA A 211 -4.69 -2.16 46.63
N GLU A 212 -3.46 -2.35 46.12
CA GLU A 212 -2.28 -2.65 46.97
C GLU A 212 -1.70 -1.42 47.70
N SER A 213 -2.07 -0.19 47.29
CA SER A 213 -1.68 1.05 47.98
C SER A 213 -2.61 1.44 49.14
N CYS A 214 -3.65 0.65 49.40
CA CYS A 214 -4.62 0.84 50.47
C CYS A 214 -4.92 -0.49 51.18
N ALA A 215 -3.88 -1.13 51.72
CA ALA A 215 -4.01 -2.11 52.79
C ALA A 215 -3.26 -1.58 54.03
N PRO A 216 -3.92 -1.37 55.18
CA PRO A 216 -3.28 -0.96 56.43
C PRO A 216 -2.42 -2.06 57.06
#